data_AF-A0A1F5A147-F1
#
_entry.id   AF-A0A1F5A147-F1
#
_cell.length_a   1.000
_cell.length_b   1.000
_cell.length_c   1.000
_cell.angle_alpha   90.00
_cell.angle_beta   90.00
_cell.angle_gamma   90.00
#
_symmetry.space_group_name_H-M   'P 1'
#
loop_
_entity.id
_entity.type
_entity.pdbx_description
1 polymer ?
#
loop_
_entity_poly.entity_id
_entity_poly.type
_entity_poly.pdbx_seq_one_letter_code
_entity_poly.pdbx_strand_id
1 'polypeptide(L)'
;MMVRTAKPEDCPAVNDLMVSLIEEIYGRESEEVRRALKANFTAEALKELCVEKQAILYVVEVEGRVVAFLFGWFFRYVFTIYWIYSLKEFRGKGVVKALLGHAEAELLAKGCWKLEMYAYAENNRFLDFAAKLGFSNGVLIEKSMFGFKVQNIYKVIAEPDAEKRETRIKIVGEAGQGVKLLSYTLGQVLSQLGHEVSLNLAYDASVRGGTISADLIYSSKLIENPIIDEADILIKFTRTRDWFPAKTLVIDESMCQEESFECSIQSRQGTLYGFGDVAVSLFGSKIYINMIALGRILRYIGINILLLNIKDILPERALEKNLEAIKYGFSYRDDV
;
A
#
# COMPACT_ATOMS: atom_id res chain seq x y z
N MET A 1 -9.34 -25.09 -18.50
CA MET A 1 -9.22 -23.90 -17.64
C MET A 1 -7.78 -23.81 -17.16
N MET A 2 -7.12 -22.68 -17.39
CA MET A 2 -5.72 -22.46 -17.04
C MET A 2 -5.61 -21.20 -16.17
N VAL A 3 -4.88 -21.29 -15.05
CA VAL A 3 -4.52 -20.12 -14.24
C VAL A 3 -3.08 -19.75 -14.56
N ARG A 4 -2.82 -18.48 -14.83
CA ARG A 4 -1.47 -17.98 -15.15
C ARG A 4 -1.31 -16.53 -14.72
N THR A 5 -0.05 -16.08 -14.63
CA THR A 5 0.26 -14.65 -14.55
C THR A 5 -0.22 -13.95 -15.83
N ALA A 6 -0.81 -12.77 -15.66
CA ALA A 6 -1.27 -11.93 -16.75
C ALA A 6 -0.09 -11.33 -17.51
N LYS A 7 -0.31 -11.09 -18.80
CA LYS A 7 0.61 -10.36 -19.68
C LYS A 7 -0.02 -8.99 -20.03
N PRO A 8 0.77 -8.03 -20.53
CA PRO A 8 0.24 -6.72 -20.95
C PRO A 8 -0.91 -6.82 -21.97
N GLU A 9 -0.96 -7.88 -22.77
CA GLU A 9 -2.04 -8.13 -23.74
C GLU A 9 -3.37 -8.54 -23.09
N ASP A 10 -3.35 -9.05 -21.85
CA ASP A 10 -4.56 -9.41 -21.11
C ASP A 10 -5.24 -8.19 -20.46
N CYS A 11 -4.52 -7.06 -20.32
CA CYS A 11 -4.98 -5.88 -19.57
C CYS A 11 -6.31 -5.30 -20.09
N PRO A 12 -6.60 -5.23 -21.41
CA PRO A 12 -7.93 -4.82 -21.89
C PRO A 12 -9.04 -5.74 -21.39
N ALA A 13 -8.86 -7.07 -21.47
CA ALA A 13 -9.85 -8.02 -21.00
C ALA A 13 -10.03 -7.96 -19.47
N VAL A 14 -8.95 -7.74 -18.72
CA VAL A 14 -9.02 -7.53 -17.27
C VAL A 14 -9.75 -6.23 -16.93
N ASN A 15 -9.54 -5.14 -17.69
CA ASN A 15 -10.27 -3.89 -17.51
C ASN A 15 -11.79 -4.11 -17.69
N ASP A 16 -12.22 -4.83 -18.73
CA ASP A 16 -13.65 -5.14 -18.94
C ASP A 16 -14.25 -5.93 -17.76
N LEU A 17 -13.48 -6.87 -17.20
CA LEU A 17 -13.89 -7.61 -16.00
C LEU A 17 -13.92 -6.72 -14.75
N MET A 18 -12.99 -5.78 -14.61
CA MET A 18 -12.97 -4.79 -13.52
C MET A 18 -14.19 -3.86 -13.59
N VAL A 19 -14.53 -3.37 -14.78
CA VAL A 19 -15.74 -2.57 -15.00
C VAL A 19 -16.99 -3.38 -14.62
N SER A 20 -17.05 -4.64 -15.05
CA SER A 20 -18.14 -5.56 -14.70
C SER A 20 -18.24 -5.81 -13.19
N LEU A 21 -17.11 -5.98 -12.50
CA LEU A 21 -17.05 -6.09 -11.04
C LEU A 21 -17.62 -4.84 -10.39
N ILE A 22 -17.19 -3.65 -10.81
CA ILE A 22 -17.59 -2.38 -10.19
C ILE A 22 -19.10 -2.16 -10.37
N GLU A 23 -19.62 -2.40 -11.57
CA GLU A 23 -21.05 -2.31 -11.85
C GLU A 23 -21.89 -3.29 -11.04
N GLU A 24 -21.36 -4.49 -10.78
CA GLU A 24 -22.09 -5.52 -10.05
C GLU A 24 -22.02 -5.36 -8.54
N ILE A 25 -20.81 -5.17 -7.99
CA ILE A 25 -20.59 -5.15 -6.53
C ILE A 25 -20.93 -3.78 -5.94
N TYR A 26 -20.68 -2.69 -6.67
CA TYR A 26 -20.93 -1.32 -6.23
C TYR A 26 -22.16 -0.71 -6.92
N GLY A 27 -23.05 -1.53 -7.49
CA GLY A 27 -24.23 -1.05 -8.20
C GLY A 27 -25.23 -0.26 -7.34
N ARG A 28 -25.12 -0.36 -6.00
CA ARG A 28 -25.90 0.46 -5.05
C ARG A 28 -25.28 1.82 -4.76
N GLU A 29 -24.00 2.00 -5.09
CA GLU A 29 -23.28 3.25 -4.88
C GLU A 29 -23.56 4.26 -6.00
N SER A 30 -23.29 5.54 -5.71
CA SER A 30 -23.50 6.62 -6.67
C SER A 30 -22.67 6.43 -7.94
N GLU A 31 -23.12 7.02 -9.05
CA GLU A 31 -22.35 7.02 -10.29
C GLU A 31 -20.98 7.68 -10.13
N GLU A 32 -20.87 8.69 -9.26
CA GLU A 32 -19.62 9.37 -8.95
C GLU A 32 -18.60 8.42 -8.31
N VAL A 33 -19.03 7.63 -7.32
CA VAL A 33 -18.19 6.61 -6.67
C VAL A 33 -17.74 5.56 -7.68
N ARG A 34 -18.69 5.01 -8.47
CA ARG A 34 -18.36 4.01 -9.49
C ARG A 34 -17.41 4.57 -10.56
N ARG A 35 -17.59 5.83 -10.98
CA ARG A 35 -16.70 6.50 -11.93
C ARG A 35 -15.29 6.70 -11.35
N ALA A 36 -15.19 7.12 -10.09
CA ALA A 36 -13.91 7.28 -9.40
C ALA A 36 -13.16 5.94 -9.26
N LEU A 37 -13.86 4.85 -8.95
CA LEU A 37 -13.27 3.51 -8.90
C LEU A 37 -12.73 3.09 -10.28
N LYS A 38 -13.51 3.25 -11.35
CA LYS A 38 -13.09 2.89 -12.72
C LYS A 38 -11.91 3.70 -13.22
N ALA A 39 -11.84 4.99 -12.87
CA ALA A 39 -10.76 5.88 -13.31
C ALA A 39 -9.37 5.41 -12.83
N ASN A 40 -9.31 4.65 -11.74
CA ASN A 40 -8.03 4.13 -11.20
C ASN A 40 -7.54 2.84 -11.89
N PHE A 41 -8.34 2.24 -12.79
CA PHE A 41 -8.06 0.91 -13.37
C PHE A 41 -8.34 0.86 -14.87
N THR A 42 -7.81 1.83 -15.62
CA THR A 42 -7.80 1.77 -17.09
C THR A 42 -6.88 0.66 -17.59
N ALA A 43 -6.98 0.29 -18.87
CA ALA A 43 -6.14 -0.75 -19.46
C ALA A 43 -4.66 -0.31 -19.44
N GLU A 44 -4.39 0.98 -19.66
CA GLU A 44 -3.08 1.60 -19.57
C GLU A 44 -2.54 1.53 -18.15
N ALA A 45 -3.35 1.92 -17.15
CA ALA A 45 -2.96 1.80 -15.75
C ALA A 45 -2.65 0.35 -15.37
N LEU A 46 -3.45 -0.62 -15.82
CA LEU A 46 -3.20 -2.05 -15.58
C LEU A 46 -1.90 -2.53 -16.24
N LYS A 47 -1.54 -2.03 -17.43
CA LYS A 47 -0.27 -2.35 -18.09
C LYS A 47 0.92 -1.81 -17.29
N GLU A 48 0.84 -0.59 -16.81
CA GLU A 48 1.86 -0.01 -15.90
C GLU A 48 1.96 -0.80 -14.60
N LEU A 49 0.84 -1.26 -14.05
CA LEU A 49 0.83 -2.11 -12.86
C LEU A 49 1.50 -3.47 -13.11
N CYS A 50 1.44 -4.01 -14.33
CA CYS A 50 2.09 -5.29 -14.65
C CYS A 50 3.62 -5.23 -14.60
N VAL A 51 4.23 -4.04 -14.64
CA VAL A 51 5.70 -3.89 -14.52
C VAL A 51 6.16 -3.64 -13.10
N GLU A 52 5.24 -3.32 -12.17
CA GLU A 52 5.60 -3.09 -10.78
C GLU A 52 5.95 -4.40 -10.05
N LYS A 53 7.10 -4.45 -9.39
CA LYS A 53 7.64 -5.65 -8.74
C LYS A 53 6.70 -6.25 -7.69
N GLN A 54 5.96 -5.41 -6.98
CA GLN A 54 5.04 -5.80 -5.92
C GLN A 54 3.65 -6.17 -6.46
N ALA A 55 3.30 -5.74 -7.67
CA ALA A 55 2.00 -5.98 -8.24
C ALA A 55 1.92 -7.40 -8.81
N ILE A 56 0.83 -8.10 -8.49
CA ILE A 56 0.57 -9.45 -9.01
C ILE A 56 -0.82 -9.46 -9.62
N LEU A 57 -0.88 -9.87 -10.89
CA LEU A 57 -2.11 -10.04 -11.64
C LEU A 57 -2.15 -11.47 -12.19
N TYR A 58 -3.10 -12.27 -11.69
CA TYR A 58 -3.41 -13.60 -12.23
C TYR A 58 -4.70 -13.55 -13.03
N VAL A 59 -4.77 -14.34 -14.09
CA VAL A 59 -5.96 -14.53 -14.91
C VAL A 59 -6.33 -16.00 -15.02
N VAL A 60 -7.62 -16.26 -15.22
CA VAL A 60 -8.10 -17.57 -15.65
C VAL A 60 -8.54 -17.50 -17.08
N GLU A 61 -7.98 -18.39 -17.89
CA GLU A 61 -8.29 -18.53 -19.29
C GLU A 61 -9.08 -19.83 -19.56
N VAL A 62 -10.15 -19.71 -20.34
CA VAL A 62 -10.95 -20.82 -20.86
C VAL A 62 -11.15 -20.59 -22.35
N GLU A 63 -10.68 -21.52 -23.18
CA GLU A 63 -10.83 -21.46 -24.65
C GLU A 63 -10.33 -20.13 -25.25
N GLY A 64 -9.18 -19.62 -24.78
CA GLY A 64 -8.59 -18.36 -25.24
C GLY A 64 -9.24 -17.09 -24.69
N ARG A 65 -10.30 -17.20 -23.87
CA ARG A 65 -10.98 -16.05 -23.24
C ARG A 65 -10.56 -15.93 -21.77
N VAL A 66 -10.19 -14.71 -21.36
CA VAL A 66 -10.02 -14.37 -19.94
C VAL A 66 -11.39 -14.26 -19.28
N VAL A 67 -11.65 -15.08 -18.26
CA VAL A 67 -12.98 -15.20 -17.62
C VAL A 67 -12.99 -14.78 -16.15
N ALA A 68 -11.81 -14.61 -15.56
CA ALA A 68 -11.62 -14.19 -14.18
C ALA A 68 -10.22 -13.63 -13.99
N PHE A 69 -10.05 -12.81 -12.95
CA PHE A 69 -8.76 -12.27 -12.56
C PHE A 69 -8.66 -12.13 -11.05
N LEU A 70 -7.42 -12.04 -10.58
CA LEU A 70 -7.06 -11.65 -9.22
C LEU A 70 -5.92 -10.62 -9.34
N PHE A 71 -6.15 -9.43 -8.80
CA PHE A 71 -5.14 -8.39 -8.67
C PHE A 71 -4.82 -8.13 -7.20
N GLY A 72 -3.54 -8.07 -6.84
CA GLY A 72 -3.12 -7.78 -5.49
C GLY A 72 -1.69 -7.25 -5.41
N TRP A 73 -1.28 -6.96 -4.19
CA TRP A 73 0.01 -6.39 -3.86
C TRP A 73 0.76 -7.31 -2.90
N PHE A 74 1.94 -7.75 -3.31
CA PHE A 74 2.83 -8.57 -2.48
C PHE A 74 3.92 -7.70 -1.88
N PHE A 75 3.82 -7.48 -0.57
CA PHE A 75 4.79 -6.70 0.18
C PHE A 75 5.38 -7.54 1.32
N ARG A 76 6.71 -7.69 1.29
CA ARG A 76 7.50 -8.58 2.15
C ARG A 76 6.97 -10.01 2.17
N TYR A 77 6.07 -10.33 3.09
CA TYR A 77 5.55 -11.68 3.30
C TYR A 77 4.03 -11.73 3.37
N VAL A 78 3.35 -10.64 2.99
CA VAL A 78 1.90 -10.52 3.00
C VAL A 78 1.44 -10.18 1.59
N PHE A 79 0.38 -10.87 1.15
CA PHE A 79 -0.29 -10.57 -0.10
C PHE A 79 -1.67 -9.99 0.15
N THR A 80 -1.83 -8.71 -0.20
CA THR A 80 -3.10 -7.98 -0.08
C THR A 80 -3.81 -8.01 -1.42
N ILE A 81 -4.88 -8.78 -1.52
CA ILE A 81 -5.72 -8.87 -2.71
C ILE A 81 -6.63 -7.64 -2.74
N TYR A 82 -6.47 -6.83 -3.78
CA TYR A 82 -7.30 -5.65 -3.99
C TYR A 82 -8.58 -5.98 -4.74
N TRP A 83 -8.48 -6.85 -5.75
CA TRP A 83 -9.62 -7.19 -6.60
C TRP A 83 -9.58 -8.66 -6.98
N ILE A 84 -10.74 -9.30 -6.93
CA ILE A 84 -10.93 -10.66 -7.41
C ILE A 84 -12.32 -10.78 -8.02
N TYR A 85 -12.38 -11.30 -9.25
CA TYR A 85 -13.64 -11.40 -9.97
C TYR A 85 -13.67 -12.62 -10.89
N SER A 86 -14.89 -13.11 -11.15
CA SER A 86 -15.16 -14.05 -12.24
C SER A 86 -16.49 -13.71 -12.89
N LEU A 87 -16.56 -13.86 -14.21
CA LEU A 87 -17.80 -13.79 -14.99
C LEU A 87 -18.89 -14.68 -14.40
N LYS A 88 -20.14 -14.20 -14.46
CA LYS A 88 -21.32 -14.87 -13.86
C LYS A 88 -21.48 -16.31 -14.35
N GLU A 89 -21.32 -16.55 -15.66
CA GLU A 89 -21.43 -17.88 -16.29
C GLU A 89 -20.35 -18.89 -15.85
N PHE A 90 -19.30 -18.44 -15.16
CA PHE A 90 -18.22 -19.26 -14.63
C PHE A 90 -18.26 -19.44 -13.11
N ARG A 91 -19.22 -18.83 -12.42
CA ARG A 91 -19.41 -19.02 -10.97
C ARG A 91 -19.88 -20.44 -10.66
N GLY A 92 -19.45 -20.98 -9.54
CA GLY A 92 -19.71 -22.37 -9.15
C GLY A 92 -18.82 -23.40 -9.88
N LYS A 93 -18.07 -23.02 -10.92
CA LYS A 93 -17.12 -23.89 -11.63
C LYS A 93 -15.72 -23.93 -11.01
N GLY A 94 -15.57 -23.43 -9.79
CA GLY A 94 -14.29 -23.44 -9.05
C GLY A 94 -13.26 -22.39 -9.50
N VAL A 95 -13.60 -21.45 -10.38
CA VAL A 95 -12.66 -20.47 -10.95
C VAL A 95 -11.96 -19.62 -9.89
N VAL A 96 -12.72 -19.00 -8.98
CA VAL A 96 -12.15 -18.17 -7.89
C VAL A 96 -11.30 -19.02 -6.93
N LYS A 97 -11.74 -20.26 -6.65
CA LYS A 97 -10.96 -21.21 -5.84
C LYS A 97 -9.62 -21.55 -6.51
N ALA A 98 -9.60 -21.70 -7.83
CA ALA A 98 -8.38 -21.94 -8.60
C ALA A 98 -7.42 -20.74 -8.58
N LEU A 99 -7.93 -19.51 -8.68
CA LEU A 99 -7.12 -18.28 -8.54
C LEU A 99 -6.46 -18.20 -7.17
N LEU A 100 -7.25 -18.37 -6.10
CA LEU A 100 -6.74 -18.33 -4.73
C LEU A 100 -5.74 -19.44 -4.48
N GLY A 101 -6.04 -20.68 -4.90
CA GLY A 101 -5.13 -21.81 -4.74
C GLY A 101 -3.81 -21.63 -5.50
N HIS A 102 -3.84 -21.04 -6.70
CA HIS A 102 -2.63 -20.70 -7.46
C HIS A 102 -1.81 -19.62 -6.74
N ALA A 103 -2.46 -18.54 -6.29
CA ALA A 103 -1.81 -17.47 -5.53
C ALA A 103 -1.18 -17.99 -4.23
N GLU A 104 -1.89 -18.83 -3.47
CA GLU A 104 -1.39 -19.47 -2.24
C GLU A 104 -0.14 -20.30 -2.53
N ALA A 105 -0.17 -21.18 -3.52
CA ALA A 105 0.96 -22.06 -3.85
C ALA A 105 2.20 -21.27 -4.32
N GLU A 106 2.01 -20.32 -5.23
CA GLU A 106 3.13 -19.53 -5.77
C GLU A 106 3.74 -18.61 -4.71
N LEU A 107 2.90 -17.94 -3.91
CA LEU A 107 3.38 -16.96 -2.93
C LEU A 107 3.94 -17.62 -1.69
N LEU A 108 3.45 -18.79 -1.29
CA LEU A 108 4.05 -19.59 -0.22
C LEU A 108 5.51 -19.93 -0.57
N ALA A 109 5.79 -20.29 -1.83
CA ALA A 109 7.15 -20.54 -2.31
C ALA A 109 8.05 -19.28 -2.28
N LYS A 110 7.45 -18.08 -2.27
CA LYS A 110 8.12 -16.78 -2.09
C LYS A 110 8.18 -16.32 -0.62
N GLY A 111 7.78 -17.17 0.33
CA GLY A 111 7.82 -16.88 1.76
C GLY A 111 6.59 -16.13 2.30
N CYS A 112 5.53 -16.00 1.51
CA CYS A 112 4.26 -15.42 1.97
C CYS A 112 3.66 -16.27 3.09
N TRP A 113 3.23 -15.61 4.16
CA TRP A 113 2.59 -16.27 5.30
C TRP A 113 1.12 -15.89 5.47
N LYS A 114 0.69 -14.76 4.89
CA LYS A 114 -0.69 -14.26 4.99
C LYS A 114 -1.20 -13.74 3.66
N LEU A 115 -2.40 -14.18 3.30
CA LEU A 115 -3.24 -13.53 2.30
C LEU A 115 -4.30 -12.70 3.02
N GLU A 116 -4.60 -11.52 2.52
CA GLU A 116 -5.69 -10.69 3.06
C GLU A 116 -6.40 -9.93 1.95
N MET A 117 -7.64 -9.50 2.22
CA MET A 117 -8.39 -8.62 1.34
C MET A 117 -9.41 -7.82 2.12
N TYR A 118 -9.86 -6.72 1.52
CA TYR A 118 -10.82 -5.81 2.10
C TYR A 118 -12.11 -5.89 1.27
N ALA A 119 -13.07 -6.66 1.77
CA ALA A 119 -14.31 -6.93 1.08
C ALA A 119 -15.44 -6.01 1.57
N TYR A 120 -16.40 -5.72 0.70
CA TYR A 120 -17.61 -5.01 1.09
C TYR A 120 -18.34 -5.76 2.21
N ALA A 121 -18.56 -5.11 3.36
CA ALA A 121 -19.02 -5.81 4.56
C ALA A 121 -20.44 -6.40 4.42
N GLU A 122 -21.28 -5.83 3.54
CA GLU A 122 -22.64 -6.34 3.30
C GLU A 122 -22.68 -7.48 2.27
N ASN A 123 -21.55 -7.84 1.66
CA ASN A 123 -21.48 -8.92 0.69
C ASN A 123 -21.36 -10.30 1.38
N ASN A 124 -22.39 -10.68 2.12
CA ASN A 124 -22.42 -11.91 2.92
C ASN A 124 -22.07 -13.16 2.08
N ARG A 125 -22.54 -13.22 0.83
CA ARG A 125 -22.28 -14.37 -0.06
C ARG A 125 -20.80 -14.57 -0.33
N PHE A 126 -20.04 -13.49 -0.54
CA PHE A 126 -18.60 -13.57 -0.77
C PHE A 126 -17.84 -13.88 0.52
N LEU A 127 -18.24 -13.28 1.64
CA LEU A 127 -17.65 -13.54 2.95
C LEU A 127 -17.83 -15.02 3.37
N ASP A 128 -19.04 -15.58 3.21
CA ASP A 128 -19.33 -16.99 3.47
C ASP A 128 -18.51 -17.93 2.57
N PHE A 129 -18.34 -17.54 1.31
CA PHE A 129 -17.51 -18.28 0.37
C PHE A 129 -16.03 -18.26 0.79
N ALA A 130 -15.49 -17.10 1.16
CA ALA A 130 -14.12 -16.97 1.62
C ALA A 130 -13.87 -17.72 2.93
N ALA A 131 -14.83 -17.69 3.87
CA ALA A 131 -14.78 -18.46 5.11
C ALA A 131 -14.65 -19.97 4.84
N LYS A 132 -15.40 -20.51 3.87
CA LYS A 132 -15.27 -21.92 3.44
C LYS A 132 -13.92 -22.25 2.82
N LEU A 133 -13.16 -21.25 2.36
CA LEU A 133 -11.79 -21.40 1.85
C LEU A 133 -10.72 -21.20 2.94
N GLY A 134 -11.13 -20.97 4.19
CA GLY A 134 -10.24 -20.80 5.34
C GLY A 134 -9.88 -19.34 5.66
N PHE A 135 -10.57 -18.36 5.08
CA PHE A 135 -10.41 -16.97 5.49
C PHE A 135 -11.15 -16.71 6.82
N SER A 136 -10.55 -15.89 7.67
CA SER A 136 -11.09 -15.42 8.95
C SER A 136 -11.38 -13.92 8.86
N ASN A 137 -12.32 -13.44 9.67
CA ASN A 137 -12.60 -12.01 9.77
C ASN A 137 -11.50 -11.32 10.58
N GLY A 138 -10.98 -10.21 10.05
CA GLY A 138 -10.12 -9.25 10.73
C GLY A 138 -10.91 -8.01 11.16
N VAL A 139 -10.24 -6.86 11.11
CA VAL A 139 -10.84 -5.57 11.48
C VAL A 139 -12.03 -5.21 10.58
N LEU A 140 -13.07 -4.63 11.17
CA LEU A 140 -14.16 -3.98 10.45
C LEU A 140 -13.86 -2.49 10.35
N ILE A 141 -13.72 -1.98 9.13
CA ILE A 141 -13.62 -0.56 8.86
C ILE A 141 -15.04 -0.02 8.73
N GLU A 142 -15.47 0.75 9.74
CA GLU A 142 -16.84 1.28 9.83
C GLU A 142 -17.14 2.34 8.76
N LYS A 143 -16.12 3.09 8.33
CA LYS A 143 -16.25 4.18 7.36
C LYS A 143 -15.05 4.22 6.44
N SER A 144 -15.19 3.63 5.25
CA SER A 144 -14.22 3.79 4.17
C SER A 144 -14.23 5.22 3.61
N MET A 145 -13.33 5.51 2.66
CA MET A 145 -13.33 6.79 1.93
C MET A 145 -14.68 7.12 1.27
N PHE A 146 -15.43 6.09 0.87
CA PHE A 146 -16.72 6.22 0.20
C PHE A 146 -17.91 6.11 1.17
N GLY A 147 -17.66 5.99 2.48
CA GLY A 147 -18.69 6.00 3.52
C GLY A 147 -19.32 4.64 3.83
N PHE A 148 -19.01 3.61 3.06
CA PHE A 148 -19.50 2.25 3.34
C PHE A 148 -18.53 1.42 4.20
N LYS A 149 -19.07 0.36 4.81
CA LYS A 149 -18.34 -0.58 5.68
C LYS A 149 -17.52 -1.57 4.87
N VAL A 150 -16.29 -1.83 5.33
CA VAL A 150 -15.36 -2.75 4.68
C VAL A 150 -14.83 -3.74 5.71
N GLN A 151 -15.01 -5.03 5.44
CA GLN A 151 -14.53 -6.12 6.28
C GLN A 151 -13.17 -6.57 5.76
N ASN A 152 -12.12 -6.47 6.60
CA ASN A 152 -10.89 -7.20 6.34
C ASN A 152 -11.14 -8.69 6.54
N ILE A 153 -10.71 -9.52 5.61
CA ILE A 153 -10.63 -10.97 5.78
C ILE A 153 -9.23 -11.45 5.42
N TYR A 154 -8.73 -12.45 6.14
CA TYR A 154 -7.37 -12.93 5.96
C TYR A 154 -7.27 -14.44 6.14
N LYS A 155 -6.24 -15.03 5.54
CA LYS A 155 -5.90 -16.44 5.67
C LYS A 155 -4.41 -16.57 5.95
N VAL A 156 -4.08 -17.21 7.06
CA VAL A 156 -2.71 -17.59 7.39
C VAL A 156 -2.38 -18.88 6.65
N ILE A 157 -1.36 -18.85 5.79
CA ILE A 157 -0.93 -19.99 4.96
C ILE A 157 0.38 -20.61 5.43
N ALA A 158 1.12 -19.92 6.30
CA ALA A 158 2.27 -20.43 7.03
C ALA A 158 2.40 -19.70 8.37
N GLU A 159 2.98 -20.34 9.40
CA GLU A 159 3.24 -19.65 10.67
C GLU A 159 4.47 -18.75 10.53
N PRO A 160 4.35 -17.42 10.70
CA PRO A 160 5.49 -16.51 10.60
C PRO A 160 6.25 -16.41 11.92
N ASP A 161 7.57 -16.25 11.83
CA ASP A 161 8.39 -15.73 12.93
C ASP A 161 8.12 -14.22 13.19
N ALA A 162 8.77 -13.65 14.21
CA ALA A 162 8.61 -12.23 14.54
C ALA A 162 9.08 -11.30 13.41
N GLU A 163 10.17 -11.63 12.71
CA GLU A 163 10.71 -10.82 11.60
C GLU A 163 9.71 -10.70 10.44
N LYS A 164 8.97 -11.77 10.17
CA LYS A 164 7.95 -11.80 9.12
C LYS A 164 6.64 -11.12 9.52
N ARG A 165 6.34 -11.02 10.81
CA ARG A 165 5.13 -10.34 11.33
C ARG A 165 5.29 -8.83 11.41
N GLU A 166 6.48 -8.38 11.77
CA GLU A 166 6.78 -6.98 12.05
C GLU A 166 7.41 -6.31 10.84
N THR A 167 6.93 -5.12 10.48
CA THR A 167 7.62 -4.23 9.54
C THR A 167 8.12 -3.01 10.28
N ARG A 168 9.40 -2.69 10.09
CA ARG A 168 10.11 -1.61 10.77
C ARG A 168 10.39 -0.48 9.79
N ILE A 169 9.89 0.71 10.09
CA ILE A 169 10.04 1.91 9.28
C ILE A 169 10.76 2.96 10.10
N LYS A 170 11.91 3.42 9.62
CA LYS A 170 12.63 4.55 10.20
C LYS A 170 12.43 5.79 9.32
N ILE A 171 12.07 6.90 9.94
CA ILE A 171 11.89 8.18 9.25
C ILE A 171 12.86 9.18 9.87
N VAL A 172 13.69 9.85 9.07
CA VAL A 172 14.70 10.79 9.55
C VAL A 172 14.60 12.10 8.78
N GLY A 173 14.64 13.21 9.51
CA GLY A 173 14.62 14.55 8.94
C GLY A 173 15.05 15.60 9.95
N GLU A 174 14.85 16.84 9.59
CA GLU A 174 15.08 18.02 10.43
C GLU A 174 13.75 18.60 10.93
N ALA A 175 13.83 19.36 12.02
CA ALA A 175 12.69 20.10 12.54
C ALA A 175 12.02 20.95 11.44
N GLY A 176 10.70 20.79 11.27
CA GLY A 176 9.91 21.49 10.25
C GLY A 176 9.70 20.72 8.95
N GLN A 177 10.40 19.61 8.71
CA GLN A 177 10.20 18.76 7.52
C GLN A 177 8.99 17.81 7.64
N GLY A 178 8.27 17.86 8.76
CA GLY A 178 7.01 17.14 8.92
C GLY A 178 7.14 15.64 9.19
N VAL A 179 8.29 15.17 9.71
CA VAL A 179 8.53 13.78 10.17
C VAL A 179 7.45 13.31 11.14
N LYS A 180 7.16 14.11 12.17
CA LYS A 180 6.12 13.79 13.17
C LYS A 180 4.73 13.61 12.54
N LEU A 181 4.37 14.47 11.59
CA LEU A 181 3.07 14.39 10.92
C LEU A 181 2.98 13.11 10.08
N LEU A 182 4.00 12.84 9.25
CA LEU A 182 4.07 11.64 8.42
C LEU A 182 3.97 10.38 9.29
N SER A 183 4.82 10.25 10.30
CA SER A 183 4.91 9.05 11.13
C SER A 183 3.61 8.82 11.92
N TYR A 184 3.01 9.87 12.46
CA TYR A 184 1.75 9.77 13.20
C TYR A 184 0.59 9.38 12.27
N THR A 185 0.45 10.02 11.11
CA THR A 185 -0.60 9.68 10.15
C THR A 185 -0.45 8.25 9.63
N LEU A 186 0.78 7.81 9.32
CA LEU A 186 1.05 6.43 8.92
C LEU A 186 0.68 5.43 10.02
N GLY A 187 1.08 5.72 11.27
CA GLY A 187 0.73 4.88 12.42
C GLY A 187 -0.77 4.78 12.67
N GLN A 188 -1.51 5.88 12.53
CA GLN A 188 -2.97 5.91 12.64
C GLN A 188 -3.64 5.09 11.53
N VAL A 189 -3.18 5.23 10.28
CA VAL A 189 -3.65 4.40 9.16
C VAL A 189 -3.46 2.92 9.47
N LEU A 190 -2.25 2.51 9.88
CA LEU A 190 -1.94 1.12 10.20
C LEU A 190 -2.79 0.58 11.37
N SER A 191 -2.96 1.38 12.41
CA SER A 191 -3.81 1.05 13.57
C SER A 191 -5.27 0.84 13.17
N GLN A 192 -5.83 1.70 12.31
CA GLN A 192 -7.18 1.53 11.78
C GLN A 192 -7.35 0.30 10.87
N LEU A 193 -6.26 -0.16 10.25
CA LEU A 193 -6.23 -1.44 9.52
C LEU A 193 -6.07 -2.66 10.44
N GLY A 194 -6.07 -2.47 11.76
CA GLY A 194 -6.05 -3.54 12.75
C GLY A 194 -4.65 -4.04 13.10
N HIS A 195 -3.60 -3.30 12.75
CA HIS A 195 -2.24 -3.61 13.17
C HIS A 195 -1.96 -3.11 14.59
N GLU A 196 -1.15 -3.87 15.32
CA GLU A 196 -0.44 -3.31 16.48
C GLU A 196 0.62 -2.35 15.97
N VAL A 197 0.72 -1.16 16.58
CA VAL A 197 1.65 -0.11 16.14
C VAL A 197 2.43 0.43 17.33
N SER A 198 3.75 0.45 17.20
CA SER A 198 4.65 1.16 18.10
C SER A 198 5.27 2.34 17.34
N LEU A 199 5.24 3.53 17.95
CA LEU A 199 5.82 4.74 17.38
C LEU A 199 6.65 5.44 18.44
N ASN A 200 7.97 5.47 18.24
CA ASN A 200 8.91 6.23 19.06
C ASN A 200 9.41 7.45 18.29
N LEU A 201 9.36 8.62 18.92
CA LEU A 201 9.89 9.86 18.38
C LEU A 201 11.12 10.27 19.17
N ALA A 202 12.23 10.48 18.48
CA ALA A 202 13.43 11.08 19.06
C ALA A 202 13.66 12.46 18.43
N TYR A 203 14.03 13.42 19.26
CA TYR A 203 14.35 14.79 18.87
C TYR A 203 15.60 15.23 19.59
N ASP A 204 16.49 15.92 18.87
CA ASP A 204 17.63 16.57 19.50
C ASP A 204 17.14 17.70 20.42
N ALA A 205 17.84 17.92 21.54
CA ALA A 205 17.54 18.99 22.49
C ALA A 205 17.85 20.42 21.95
N SER A 206 18.13 20.58 20.65
CA SER A 206 18.53 21.86 20.08
C SER A 206 17.32 22.79 19.88
N VAL A 207 17.52 24.07 20.19
CA VAL A 207 16.46 25.10 20.15
C VAL A 207 16.21 25.65 18.73
N ARG A 208 17.11 25.36 17.77
CA ARG A 208 17.03 25.75 16.36
C ARG A 208 17.78 24.73 15.50
N GLY A 209 17.06 23.94 14.70
CA GLY A 209 17.66 23.02 13.72
C GLY A 209 18.16 21.69 14.32
N GLY A 210 17.26 20.92 14.93
CA GLY A 210 17.56 19.57 15.43
C GLY A 210 17.11 18.47 14.46
N THR A 211 17.79 17.33 14.52
CA THR A 211 17.33 16.10 13.86
C THR A 211 16.10 15.59 14.60
N ILE A 212 15.13 15.13 13.83
CA ILE A 212 13.97 14.38 14.31
C ILE A 212 13.95 13.03 13.62
N SER A 213 13.80 11.97 14.41
CA SER A 213 13.59 10.64 13.89
C SER A 213 12.34 10.01 14.47
N ALA A 214 11.67 9.20 13.64
CA ALA A 214 10.56 8.38 14.05
C ALA A 214 10.87 6.91 13.74
N ASP A 215 10.80 6.08 14.77
CA ASP A 215 10.89 4.63 14.68
C ASP A 215 9.46 4.08 14.77
N LEU A 216 8.94 3.58 13.66
CA LEU A 216 7.60 3.05 13.53
C LEU A 216 7.67 1.55 13.24
N ILE A 217 7.05 0.75 14.11
CA ILE A 217 6.92 -0.69 13.93
C ILE A 217 5.42 -1.01 13.85
N TYR A 218 5.02 -1.82 12.87
CA TYR A 218 3.67 -2.38 12.84
C TYR A 218 3.70 -3.89 12.68
N SER A 219 2.73 -4.56 13.30
CA SER A 219 2.66 -6.00 13.38
C SER A 219 1.23 -6.53 13.34
N SER A 220 1.10 -7.82 13.03
CA SER A 220 -0.16 -8.55 13.14
C SER A 220 -0.46 -9.06 14.56
N LYS A 221 0.51 -8.94 15.48
CA LYS A 221 0.38 -9.31 16.90
C LYS A 221 1.11 -8.27 17.77
N LEU A 222 1.05 -8.46 19.08
CA LEU A 222 1.75 -7.64 20.07
C LEU A 222 3.23 -7.46 19.69
N ILE A 223 3.72 -6.22 19.78
CA ILE A 223 5.12 -5.87 19.58
C ILE A 223 5.83 -5.96 20.93
N GLU A 224 6.76 -6.91 21.06
CA GLU A 224 7.48 -7.13 22.32
C GLU A 224 8.69 -6.19 22.48
N ASN A 225 9.35 -5.83 21.38
CA ASN A 225 10.50 -4.94 21.37
C ASN A 225 10.27 -3.74 20.44
N PRO A 226 10.13 -2.52 20.99
CA PRO A 226 9.86 -1.32 20.19
C PRO A 226 11.14 -0.64 19.65
N ILE A 227 12.27 -1.35 19.62
CA ILE A 227 13.58 -0.84 19.15
C ILE A 227 13.83 -1.33 17.72
N ILE A 228 14.33 -0.43 16.85
CA ILE A 228 14.73 -0.74 15.48
C ILE A 228 16.26 -0.70 15.40
N ASP A 229 16.88 -1.86 15.17
CA ASP A 229 18.31 -1.97 14.87
C ASP A 229 18.58 -1.94 13.36
N GLU A 230 17.68 -2.53 12.56
CA GLU A 230 17.65 -2.49 11.09
C GLU A 230 16.23 -2.22 10.63
N ALA A 231 16.07 -1.27 9.71
CA ALA A 231 14.77 -0.92 9.14
C ALA A 231 14.46 -1.76 7.90
N ASP A 232 13.21 -2.18 7.73
CA ASP A 232 12.78 -2.68 6.43
C ASP A 232 12.67 -1.52 5.43
N ILE A 233 12.27 -0.34 5.91
CA ILE A 233 12.14 0.87 5.10
C ILE A 233 12.73 2.07 5.83
N LEU A 234 13.63 2.79 5.15
CA LEU A 234 14.14 4.09 5.61
C LEU A 234 13.56 5.21 4.74
N ILE A 235 12.92 6.20 5.37
CA ILE A 235 12.46 7.45 4.75
C ILE A 235 13.38 8.56 5.23
N LYS A 236 14.11 9.22 4.33
CA LYS A 236 15.11 10.22 4.70
C LYS A 236 14.88 11.56 3.99
N PHE A 237 14.69 12.63 4.76
CA PHE A 237 14.45 14.01 4.30
C PHE A 237 15.66 14.95 4.46
N THR A 238 16.75 14.46 5.05
CA THR A 238 17.97 15.24 5.31
C THR A 238 19.19 14.49 4.81
N ARG A 239 20.28 15.21 4.51
CA ARG A 239 21.57 14.63 4.12
C ARG A 239 22.49 14.29 5.29
N THR A 240 22.08 14.50 6.54
CA THR A 240 22.93 14.26 7.72
C THR A 240 23.44 12.80 7.80
N ARG A 241 24.59 12.65 8.47
CA ARG A 241 25.56 11.55 8.32
C ARG A 241 25.23 10.23 9.01
N ASP A 242 24.16 10.15 9.81
CA ASP A 242 23.91 8.92 10.56
C ASP A 242 23.38 7.85 9.61
N TRP A 243 24.31 7.04 9.13
CA TRP A 243 24.02 5.82 8.41
C TRP A 243 23.17 4.93 9.31
N PHE A 244 22.06 4.46 8.77
CA PHE A 244 21.18 3.52 9.45
C PHE A 244 20.93 2.34 8.51
N PRO A 245 21.11 1.09 8.97
CA PRO A 245 20.93 -0.07 8.11
C PRO A 245 19.45 -0.21 7.71
N ALA A 246 19.20 -0.33 6.41
CA ALA A 246 17.86 -0.50 5.88
C ALA A 246 17.84 -1.39 4.63
N LYS A 247 16.78 -2.21 4.50
CA LYS A 247 16.59 -3.13 3.36
C LYS A 247 16.16 -2.40 2.10
N THR A 248 15.28 -1.40 2.23
CA THR A 248 14.90 -0.48 1.15
C THR A 248 14.95 0.96 1.61
N LEU A 249 15.31 1.85 0.69
CA LEU A 249 15.47 3.27 0.95
C LEU A 249 14.55 4.12 0.06
N VAL A 250 13.76 4.99 0.69
CA VAL A 250 12.96 6.05 0.06
C VAL A 250 13.61 7.38 0.44
N ILE A 251 14.33 7.99 -0.49
CA ILE A 251 15.04 9.25 -0.23
C ILE A 251 14.30 10.42 -0.87
N ASP A 252 14.13 11.51 -0.11
CA ASP A 252 14.00 12.83 -0.70
C ASP A 252 14.89 13.85 0.02
N GLU A 253 16.08 14.08 -0.54
CA GLU A 253 17.09 15.02 -0.03
C GLU A 253 16.88 16.47 -0.50
N SER A 254 15.84 16.74 -1.28
CA SER A 254 15.61 18.04 -1.94
C SER A 254 15.29 19.20 -0.99
N MET A 255 15.13 18.93 0.30
CA MET A 255 14.89 19.95 1.34
C MET A 255 16.16 20.68 1.79
N CYS A 256 17.35 20.17 1.48
CA CYS A 256 18.61 20.82 1.86
C CYS A 256 19.01 21.90 0.84
N GLN A 257 19.43 23.08 1.30
CA GLN A 257 20.14 24.06 0.47
C GLN A 257 21.65 23.77 0.48
N GLU A 258 22.26 24.05 -0.67
CA GLU A 258 23.68 24.04 -1.04
C GLU A 258 24.69 23.82 0.09
N GLU A 259 25.29 22.63 0.11
CA GLU A 259 26.75 22.47 0.28
C GLU A 259 27.15 21.09 -0.24
N SER A 260 28.15 21.07 -1.13
CA SER A 260 28.67 19.87 -1.77
C SER A 260 29.37 18.99 -0.74
N PHE A 261 28.82 17.81 -0.46
CA PHE A 261 29.58 16.73 0.15
C PHE A 261 29.19 15.40 -0.49
N GLU A 262 30.20 14.61 -0.84
CA GLU A 262 30.09 13.33 -1.52
C GLU A 262 29.13 12.40 -0.76
N CYS A 263 27.97 12.16 -1.38
CA CYS A 263 27.00 11.21 -0.89
C CYS A 263 27.46 9.80 -1.30
N SER A 264 28.22 9.13 -0.45
CA SER A 264 28.50 7.70 -0.63
C SER A 264 27.38 6.87 0.00
N ILE A 265 26.13 7.06 -0.43
CA ILE A 265 25.06 6.11 -0.10
C ILE A 265 25.29 4.86 -0.95
N GLN A 266 25.98 3.87 -0.37
CA GLN A 266 25.95 2.50 -0.86
C GLN A 266 24.74 1.79 -0.24
N SER A 267 23.54 2.04 -0.76
CA SER A 267 22.44 1.10 -0.57
C SER A 267 22.49 0.08 -1.70
N ARG A 268 22.20 -1.20 -1.41
CA ARG A 268 22.13 -2.22 -2.47
C ARG A 268 20.96 -1.97 -3.44
N GLN A 269 19.91 -1.28 -2.98
CA GLN A 269 18.73 -0.80 -3.73
C GLN A 269 18.12 0.41 -2.99
N GLY A 270 18.15 1.60 -3.59
CA GLY A 270 17.55 2.80 -3.01
C GLY A 270 17.16 3.77 -4.12
N THR A 271 15.91 4.24 -4.10
CA THR A 271 15.38 5.15 -5.12
C THR A 271 15.36 6.56 -4.54
N LEU A 272 16.07 7.49 -5.19
CA LEU A 272 15.99 8.92 -4.90
C LEU A 272 14.82 9.50 -5.69
N TYR A 273 13.87 10.12 -5.00
CA TYR A 273 12.62 10.58 -5.60
C TYR A 273 12.58 12.07 -5.96
N GLY A 274 13.38 12.89 -5.28
CA GLY A 274 13.47 14.33 -5.58
C GLY A 274 12.12 15.08 -5.55
N PHE A 275 11.27 14.84 -4.55
CA PHE A 275 9.94 15.47 -4.50
C PHE A 275 9.97 16.99 -4.24
N GLY A 276 11.13 17.61 -4.02
CA GLY A 276 11.21 19.05 -3.75
C GLY A 276 10.75 19.93 -4.90
N ASP A 277 11.18 19.63 -6.12
CA ASP A 277 10.76 20.39 -7.30
C ASP A 277 9.26 20.22 -7.56
N VAL A 278 8.77 18.99 -7.39
CA VAL A 278 7.34 18.67 -7.44
C VAL A 278 6.55 19.41 -6.36
N ALA A 279 7.05 19.42 -5.12
CA ALA A 279 6.38 20.06 -3.98
C ALA A 279 6.26 21.58 -4.18
N VAL A 280 7.29 22.22 -4.74
CA VAL A 280 7.27 23.65 -5.06
C VAL A 280 6.38 23.93 -6.26
N SER A 281 6.55 23.19 -7.37
CA SER A 281 5.84 23.46 -8.62
C SER A 281 4.34 23.18 -8.54
N LEU A 282 3.93 22.05 -7.96
CA LEU A 282 2.53 21.61 -7.92
C LEU A 282 1.79 22.09 -6.66
N PHE A 283 2.48 22.13 -5.51
CA PHE A 283 1.85 22.41 -4.21
C PHE A 283 2.24 23.76 -3.61
N GLY A 284 3.20 24.46 -4.24
CA GLY A 284 3.64 25.81 -3.88
C GLY A 284 4.64 25.88 -2.72
N SER A 285 5.05 24.75 -2.14
CA SER A 285 5.96 24.75 -1.00
C SER A 285 6.58 23.39 -0.71
N LYS A 286 7.85 23.38 -0.28
CA LYS A 286 8.56 22.18 0.18
C LYS A 286 7.93 21.50 1.41
N ILE A 287 7.05 22.19 2.15
CA ILE A 287 6.38 21.59 3.34
C ILE A 287 5.51 20.39 3.00
N TYR A 288 5.12 20.20 1.73
CA TYR A 288 4.27 19.08 1.28
C TYR A 288 5.06 17.82 0.91
N ILE A 289 6.39 17.86 0.93
CA ILE A 289 7.25 16.69 0.64
C ILE A 289 6.90 15.51 1.54
N ASN A 290 6.61 15.75 2.82
CA ASN A 290 6.21 14.71 3.75
C ASN A 290 4.88 14.03 3.36
N MET A 291 3.93 14.77 2.80
CA MET A 291 2.64 14.24 2.36
C MET A 291 2.77 13.48 1.05
N ILE A 292 3.64 13.94 0.13
CA ILE A 292 4.01 13.17 -1.06
C ILE A 292 4.69 11.86 -0.64
N ALA A 293 5.65 11.91 0.28
CA ALA A 293 6.32 10.73 0.82
C ALA A 293 5.34 9.78 1.53
N LEU A 294 4.34 10.32 2.26
CA LEU A 294 3.27 9.53 2.87
C LEU A 294 2.46 8.76 1.79
N GLY A 295 2.09 9.42 0.69
CA GLY A 295 1.46 8.75 -0.44
C GLY A 295 2.32 7.63 -1.02
N ARG A 296 3.61 7.91 -1.22
CA ARG A 296 4.57 6.96 -1.79
C ARG A 296 4.77 5.73 -0.90
N ILE A 297 4.90 5.92 0.42
CA ILE A 297 5.08 4.80 1.36
C ILE A 297 3.83 3.94 1.44
N LEU A 298 2.63 4.53 1.48
CA LEU A 298 1.37 3.79 1.46
C LEU A 298 1.27 2.91 0.21
N ARG A 299 1.66 3.45 -0.95
CA ARG A 299 1.76 2.69 -2.20
C ARG A 299 2.77 1.55 -2.09
N TYR A 300 3.97 1.85 -1.61
CA TYR A 300 5.08 0.90 -1.52
C TYR A 300 4.72 -0.32 -0.66
N ILE A 301 4.09 -0.10 0.51
CA ILE A 301 3.69 -1.17 1.43
C ILE A 301 2.35 -1.84 1.07
N GLY A 302 1.66 -1.36 0.03
CA GLY A 302 0.43 -1.98 -0.45
C GLY A 302 -0.84 -1.59 0.32
N ILE A 303 -0.86 -0.41 0.95
CA ILE A 303 -2.07 0.11 1.57
C ILE A 303 -2.84 0.94 0.55
N ASN A 304 -4.00 0.44 0.16
CA ASN A 304 -4.91 1.17 -0.72
C ASN A 304 -5.52 2.38 0.01
N ILE A 305 -5.20 3.60 -0.45
CA ILE A 305 -5.68 4.86 0.13
C ILE A 305 -7.20 5.00 0.14
N LEU A 306 -7.93 4.22 -0.67
CA LEU A 306 -9.39 4.23 -0.73
C LEU A 306 -10.05 3.49 0.45
N LEU A 307 -9.29 2.68 1.21
CA LEU A 307 -9.82 1.88 2.32
C LEU A 307 -10.25 2.73 3.51
N LEU A 308 -9.59 3.87 3.72
CA LEU A 308 -9.78 4.70 4.89
C LEU A 308 -10.05 6.15 4.49
N ASN A 309 -10.79 6.86 5.32
CA ASN A 309 -10.95 8.30 5.18
C ASN A 309 -9.76 9.03 5.81
N ILE A 310 -8.64 9.11 5.07
CA ILE A 310 -7.41 9.78 5.52
C ILE A 310 -7.67 11.25 5.94
N LYS A 311 -8.72 11.88 5.39
CA LYS A 311 -9.12 13.24 5.78
C LYS A 311 -9.36 13.39 7.28
N ASP A 312 -9.91 12.36 7.92
CA ASP A 312 -10.28 12.37 9.34
C ASP A 312 -9.03 12.23 10.25
N ILE A 313 -7.88 11.82 9.70
CA ILE A 313 -6.60 11.66 10.41
C ILE A 313 -5.72 12.92 10.28
N LEU A 314 -5.86 13.65 9.17
CA LEU A 314 -5.04 14.81 8.87
C LEU A 314 -5.48 16.06 9.65
N PRO A 315 -4.55 16.98 9.94
CA PRO A 315 -4.91 18.26 10.53
C PRO A 315 -5.79 19.08 9.56
N GLU A 316 -6.75 19.84 10.11
CA GLU A 316 -7.64 20.70 9.32
C GLU A 316 -6.89 21.73 8.48
N ARG A 317 -5.76 22.23 8.99
CA ARG A 317 -4.93 23.19 8.28
C ARG A 317 -4.32 22.56 7.02
N ALA A 318 -4.61 23.17 5.87
CA ALA A 318 -4.14 22.73 4.56
C ALA A 318 -4.59 21.30 4.18
N LEU A 319 -5.72 20.84 4.74
CA LEU A 319 -6.26 19.49 4.54
C LEU A 319 -6.33 19.08 3.06
N GLU A 320 -6.98 19.88 2.21
CA GLU A 320 -7.16 19.53 0.80
C GLU A 320 -5.81 19.45 0.05
N LYS A 321 -4.89 20.38 0.29
CA LYS A 321 -3.54 20.31 -0.30
C LYS A 321 -2.74 19.10 0.18
N ASN A 322 -2.84 18.75 1.47
CA ASN A 322 -2.21 17.54 2.00
C ASN A 322 -2.77 16.27 1.33
N LEU A 323 -4.08 16.22 1.11
CA LEU A 323 -4.71 15.09 0.43
C LEU A 323 -4.32 14.99 -1.05
N GLU A 324 -4.23 16.11 -1.75
CA GLU A 324 -3.71 16.15 -3.13
C GLU A 324 -2.26 15.67 -3.19
N ALA A 325 -1.41 16.10 -2.24
CA ALA A 325 -0.01 15.65 -2.14
C ALA A 325 0.10 14.14 -1.88
N ILE A 326 -0.72 13.58 -0.98
CA ILE A 326 -0.78 12.13 -0.71
C ILE A 326 -1.22 11.38 -1.97
N LYS A 327 -2.28 11.85 -2.65
CA LYS A 327 -2.76 11.23 -3.90
C LYS A 327 -1.67 11.23 -4.97
N TYR A 328 -0.98 12.35 -5.14
CA TYR A 328 0.13 12.47 -6.07
C TYR A 328 1.23 11.46 -5.74
N GLY A 329 1.69 11.42 -4.49
CA GLY A 329 2.72 10.49 -4.05
C GLY A 329 2.32 9.01 -4.21
N PHE A 330 1.04 8.69 -4.04
CA PHE A 330 0.50 7.35 -4.27
C PHE A 330 0.46 6.97 -5.75
N SER A 331 0.17 7.94 -6.62
CA SER A 331 0.19 7.77 -8.08
C SER A 331 1.57 7.83 -8.69
N TYR A 332 2.57 8.35 -7.97
CA TYR A 332 3.94 8.49 -8.45
C TYR A 332 4.48 7.12 -8.89
N ARG A 333 5.14 7.10 -10.04
CA ARG A 333 5.77 5.93 -10.64
C ARG A 333 7.26 6.17 -10.69
N ASP A 334 8.03 5.14 -10.38
CA ASP A 334 9.48 5.19 -10.52
C ASP A 334 9.79 5.24 -12.02
N ASP A 335 10.65 6.18 -12.45
CA ASP A 335 11.20 6.14 -13.80
C ASP A 335 12.00 4.83 -13.94
N VAL A 336 11.56 3.94 -14.84
CA VAL A 336 12.14 2.60 -15.06
C VAL A 336 13.38 2.67 -15.95
#